data_AF-A0A2R5GKU2-F1
#
_entry.id   AF-A0A2R5GKU2-F1
#
_cell.length_a   1.000
_cell.length_b   1.000
_cell.length_c   1.000
_cell.angle_alpha   90.00
_cell.angle_beta   90.00
_cell.angle_gamma   90.00
#
_symmetry.space_group_name_H-M   'P 1'
#
loop_
_entity.id
_entity.type
_entity.pdbx_description
1 polymer ?
#
loop_
_entity_poly.entity_id
_entity_poly.type
_entity_poly.pdbx_seq_one_letter_code
_entity_poly.pdbx_strand_id
1 'polypeptide(L)'
;MLSAMTAVESSDDLLATAAGSARPGMTRMRRAGTWSPRRRDSSPVEMRAMRSRSVSGLLKEADGSNTVLGTRDAFSTGAGVLVGLSLFARNHSEFLAGSTVLLLLLRALSTPEVLDMETQFSNYRLYVPRSMIRVVHLACVWPLLWTGMWMIASASRWALMLTMFYVIFYVLAERSVVGLTSAALVAGVYASSLVVIKHIDSPFEWGAWIHVALWVLQFVVEVSVEGWANTLHVLNLLRGHLLQVILMTPLFTTIEIFLALGFRKDFARRVRTKVAGLRREMEMENARCQEF
;
A
#
# COMPACT_ATOMS: atom_id res chain seq x y z
N MET A 1 -12.28 8.33 -26.75
CA MET A 1 -12.12 8.33 -25.27
C MET A 1 -11.03 9.31 -24.81
N LEU A 2 -9.85 9.36 -25.46
CA LEU A 2 -8.82 10.39 -25.19
C LEU A 2 -9.27 11.85 -25.41
N SER A 3 -10.12 12.11 -26.41
CA SER A 3 -10.63 13.47 -26.70
C SER A 3 -11.64 14.03 -25.69
N ALA A 4 -12.17 13.20 -24.78
CA ALA A 4 -13.09 13.65 -23.73
C ALA A 4 -12.35 14.06 -22.44
N MET A 5 -11.09 13.64 -22.26
CA MET A 5 -10.30 13.96 -21.07
C MET A 5 -9.62 15.34 -21.17
N THR A 6 -9.26 15.78 -22.39
CA THR A 6 -8.68 17.12 -22.61
C THR A 6 -9.67 18.25 -22.39
N ALA A 7 -10.98 18.01 -22.58
CA ALA A 7 -12.02 19.02 -22.37
C ALA A 7 -12.22 19.38 -20.88
N VAL A 8 -11.81 18.51 -19.95
CA VAL A 8 -11.95 18.76 -18.50
C VAL A 8 -10.80 19.63 -17.97
N GLU A 9 -9.60 19.59 -18.58
CA GLU A 9 -8.46 20.43 -18.18
C GLU A 9 -8.68 21.92 -18.47
N SER A 10 -9.40 22.26 -19.55
CA SER A 10 -9.65 23.66 -19.94
C SER A 10 -10.52 24.43 -18.93
N SER A 11 -11.34 23.76 -18.11
CA SER A 11 -12.25 24.43 -17.18
C SER A 11 -11.60 24.86 -15.85
N ASP A 12 -10.53 24.19 -15.43
CA ASP A 12 -9.86 24.51 -14.15
C ASP A 12 -8.97 25.77 -14.28
N ASP A 13 -8.39 26.04 -15.46
CA ASP A 13 -7.60 27.25 -15.74
C ASP A 13 -8.46 28.51 -15.89
N LEU A 14 -9.70 28.37 -16.36
CA LEU A 14 -10.64 29.50 -16.52
C LEU A 14 -11.15 30.05 -15.18
N LEU A 15 -11.15 29.24 -14.11
CA LEU A 15 -11.58 29.68 -12.78
C LEU A 15 -10.45 30.33 -11.96
N ALA A 16 -9.17 30.09 -12.30
CA ALA A 16 -8.04 30.73 -11.64
C ALA A 16 -7.86 32.21 -12.06
N THR A 17 -8.36 32.59 -13.24
CA THR A 17 -8.14 33.94 -13.81
C THR A 17 -9.17 34.98 -13.35
N ALA A 18 -10.28 34.57 -12.71
CA ALA A 18 -11.37 35.48 -12.33
C ALA A 18 -11.29 36.04 -10.89
N ALA A 19 -10.27 35.68 -10.10
CA ALA A 19 -10.21 35.99 -8.67
C ALA A 19 -9.18 37.08 -8.29
N GLY A 20 -9.01 38.11 -9.13
CA GLY A 20 -8.06 39.20 -8.89
C GLY A 20 -8.68 40.58 -8.95
N SER A 21 -9.24 41.09 -7.85
CA SER A 21 -9.03 42.48 -7.37
C SER A 21 -10.04 42.85 -6.25
N ALA A 22 -9.64 42.68 -4.99
CA ALA A 22 -10.11 43.53 -3.88
C ALA A 22 -9.27 43.23 -2.63
N ARG A 23 -8.30 44.10 -2.32
CA ARG A 23 -7.71 44.23 -0.99
C ARG A 23 -8.39 45.42 -0.29
N PRO A 24 -8.84 45.26 0.97
CA PRO A 24 -8.74 46.33 1.93
C PRO A 24 -7.88 45.92 3.13
N GLY A 25 -7.17 46.93 3.66
CA GLY A 25 -6.06 46.80 4.60
C GLY A 25 -6.40 46.13 5.92
N MET A 26 -5.39 45.43 6.46
CA MET A 26 -5.46 44.81 7.77
C MET A 26 -4.56 45.56 8.75
N THR A 27 -5.22 46.15 9.74
CA THR A 27 -4.66 46.90 10.84
C THR A 27 -3.96 45.97 11.82
N ARG A 28 -2.68 46.26 12.04
CA ARG A 28 -1.83 46.01 13.22
C ARG A 28 -2.53 45.31 14.41
N MET A 29 -2.12 44.09 14.74
CA MET A 29 -2.37 43.50 16.06
C MET A 29 -1.08 43.00 16.71
N ARG A 30 -1.02 43.26 18.01
CA ARG A 30 0.15 43.30 18.89
C ARG A 30 0.25 42.00 19.69
N ARG A 31 1.51 41.70 20.02
CA ARG A 31 2.06 40.99 21.20
C ARG A 31 2.14 39.46 21.21
N ALA A 32 3.41 39.07 21.29
CA ALA A 32 3.98 37.80 21.65
C ALA A 32 3.50 37.28 23.01
N GLY A 33 3.14 35.99 23.03
CA GLY A 33 3.23 35.12 24.18
C GLY A 33 4.27 34.04 23.87
N THR A 34 5.37 34.05 24.62
CA THR A 34 6.45 33.07 24.53
C THR A 34 5.96 31.70 25.04
N TRP A 35 5.90 30.72 24.16
CA TRP A 35 5.68 29.31 24.51
C TRP A 35 6.99 28.54 24.33
N SER A 36 7.56 28.04 25.42
CA SER A 36 8.77 27.21 25.40
C SER A 36 8.40 25.73 25.51
N PRO A 37 8.83 24.86 24.57
CA PRO A 37 8.65 23.43 24.72
C PRO A 37 9.65 22.87 25.72
N ARG A 38 9.14 22.22 26.77
CA ARG A 38 9.89 21.45 27.75
C ARG A 38 10.59 20.28 27.04
N ARG A 39 11.90 20.38 26.83
CA ARG A 39 12.76 19.28 26.37
C ARG A 39 12.62 18.12 27.35
N ARG A 40 12.25 16.95 26.84
CA ARG A 40 12.25 15.70 27.60
C ARG A 40 13.57 15.01 27.25
N ASP A 41 14.58 15.19 28.10
CA ASP A 41 15.84 14.47 28.02
C ASP A 41 15.58 12.99 28.31
N SER A 42 15.69 12.16 27.27
CA SER A 42 15.89 10.72 27.44
C SER A 42 17.29 10.41 26.94
N SER A 43 18.20 10.18 27.89
CA SER A 43 19.61 9.87 27.67
C SER A 43 19.77 8.51 26.97
N PRO A 44 20.75 8.37 26.06
CA PRO A 44 20.93 7.15 25.25
C PRO A 44 21.87 6.10 25.89
N VAL A 45 21.79 5.87 27.21
CA VAL A 45 22.78 5.03 27.92
C VAL A 45 22.21 3.71 28.49
N GLU A 46 20.90 3.51 28.63
CA GLU A 46 20.36 2.32 29.32
C GLU A 46 19.82 1.18 28.44
N MET A 47 19.84 1.28 27.10
CA MET A 47 19.34 0.22 26.21
C MET A 47 20.42 -0.64 25.55
N ARG A 48 21.55 -0.88 26.24
CA ARG A 48 22.66 -1.72 25.71
C ARG A 48 23.13 -2.85 26.62
N ALA A 49 22.34 -3.24 27.63
CA ALA A 49 22.73 -4.26 28.61
C ALA A 49 21.84 -5.53 28.66
N MET A 50 20.92 -5.74 27.72
CA MET A 50 20.00 -6.91 27.73
C MET A 50 20.00 -7.73 26.43
N ARG A 51 21.13 -7.82 25.71
CA ARG A 51 21.20 -8.59 24.46
C ARG A 51 22.51 -9.37 24.24
N SER A 52 23.05 -10.00 25.29
CA SER A 52 24.28 -10.81 25.17
C SER A 52 24.34 -12.04 26.08
N ARG A 53 23.21 -12.70 26.36
CA ARG A 53 23.24 -14.05 26.96
C ARG A 53 22.36 -15.02 26.17
N SER A 54 22.97 -16.16 25.84
CA SER A 54 22.33 -17.42 25.47
C SER A 54 22.11 -17.74 23.98
N VAL A 55 23.19 -17.82 23.18
CA VAL A 55 23.23 -18.67 21.95
C VAL A 55 24.62 -19.31 21.74
N SER A 56 25.31 -19.72 22.80
CA SER A 56 26.66 -20.32 22.67
C SER A 56 26.83 -21.59 23.51
N GLY A 57 25.80 -22.44 23.56
CA GLY A 57 25.80 -23.67 24.36
C GLY A 57 25.13 -24.90 23.72
N LEU A 58 24.80 -24.87 22.43
CA LEU A 58 24.03 -25.97 21.79
C LEU A 58 24.65 -26.48 20.47
N LEU A 59 25.98 -26.44 20.35
CA LEU A 59 26.71 -27.10 19.24
C LEU A 59 28.01 -27.72 19.73
N LYS A 60 27.88 -28.69 20.64
CA LYS A 60 28.97 -29.61 21.00
C LYS A 60 28.37 -30.92 21.48
N GLU A 61 27.98 -31.78 20.54
CA GLU A 61 27.99 -33.24 20.66
C GLU A 61 27.30 -33.85 19.43
N ALA A 62 28.10 -34.19 18.42
CA ALA A 62 27.75 -35.18 17.41
C ALA A 62 29.03 -35.54 16.65
N ASP A 63 29.92 -36.29 17.30
CA ASP A 63 30.96 -37.04 16.61
C ASP A 63 31.08 -38.43 17.24
N GLY A 64 31.17 -39.46 16.39
CA GLY A 64 31.54 -40.82 16.76
C GLY A 64 30.41 -41.85 16.89
N SER A 65 30.06 -42.52 15.78
CA SER A 65 30.22 -43.99 15.68
C SER A 65 29.81 -44.51 14.30
N ASN A 66 30.81 -45.03 13.59
CA ASN A 66 30.63 -45.90 12.43
C ASN A 66 30.22 -47.29 12.92
N THR A 67 29.03 -47.73 12.55
CA THR A 67 28.63 -49.15 12.64
C THR A 67 28.03 -49.58 11.32
N VAL A 68 28.78 -50.42 10.62
CA VAL A 68 28.40 -51.10 9.38
C VAL A 68 27.65 -52.38 9.77
N LEU A 69 26.33 -52.40 9.54
CA LEU A 69 25.44 -53.57 9.46
C LEU A 69 24.17 -53.05 8.74
N GLY A 70 23.83 -53.47 7.53
CA GLY A 70 23.40 -54.81 7.19
C GLY A 70 21.87 -54.79 6.95
N THR A 71 21.47 -55.09 5.71
CA THR A 71 20.14 -55.62 5.29
C THR A 71 18.90 -54.73 5.29
N ARG A 72 18.80 -53.90 4.24
CA ARG A 72 17.76 -53.84 3.18
C ARG A 72 16.23 -53.83 3.43
N ASP A 73 15.70 -53.98 4.64
CA ASP A 73 14.22 -53.97 4.86
C ASP A 73 13.70 -52.85 5.80
N ALA A 74 14.56 -51.94 6.25
CA ALA A 74 14.20 -50.84 7.18
C ALA A 74 13.96 -49.47 6.50
N PHE A 75 13.96 -49.39 5.17
CA PHE A 75 13.95 -48.11 4.44
C PHE A 75 12.54 -47.52 4.21
N SER A 76 11.46 -48.21 4.61
CA SER A 76 10.08 -47.74 4.41
C SER A 76 9.54 -46.89 5.57
N THR A 77 10.08 -47.01 6.78
CA THR A 77 9.60 -46.27 7.96
C THR A 77 10.33 -44.95 8.19
N GLY A 78 11.65 -44.88 7.93
CA GLY A 78 12.43 -43.64 8.09
C GLY A 78 12.06 -42.54 7.10
N ALA A 79 11.83 -42.90 5.83
CA ALA A 79 11.41 -41.96 4.79
C ALA A 79 10.01 -41.38 5.07
N GLY A 80 9.09 -42.21 5.58
CA GLY A 80 7.74 -41.77 5.95
C GLY A 80 7.71 -40.74 7.08
N VAL A 81 8.59 -40.89 8.09
CA VAL A 81 8.70 -39.92 9.20
C VAL A 81 9.29 -38.59 8.72
N LEU A 82 10.31 -38.61 7.87
CA LEU A 82 10.89 -37.38 7.31
C LEU A 82 9.91 -36.65 6.38
N VAL A 83 9.17 -37.39 5.54
CA VAL A 83 8.10 -36.82 4.72
C VAL A 83 6.98 -36.27 5.60
N GLY A 84 6.55 -36.98 6.64
CA GLY A 84 5.54 -36.54 7.59
C GLY A 84 5.95 -35.27 8.36
N LEU A 85 7.18 -35.20 8.86
CA LEU A 85 7.73 -34.02 9.52
C LEU A 85 7.87 -32.83 8.56
N SER A 86 8.27 -33.07 7.31
CA SER A 86 8.36 -32.01 6.30
C SER A 86 6.99 -31.45 5.91
N LEU A 87 5.96 -32.29 5.78
CA LEU A 87 4.58 -31.87 5.51
C LEU A 87 3.96 -31.16 6.71
N PHE A 88 4.22 -31.66 7.93
CA PHE A 88 3.78 -31.02 9.17
C PHE A 88 4.44 -29.65 9.36
N ALA A 89 5.76 -29.55 9.17
CA ALA A 89 6.48 -28.29 9.26
C ALA A 89 6.02 -27.29 8.19
N ARG A 90 5.80 -27.75 6.95
CA ARG A 90 5.26 -26.92 5.86
C ARG A 90 3.88 -26.37 6.22
N ASN A 91 2.95 -27.25 6.61
CA ASN A 91 1.59 -26.83 7.01
C ASN A 91 1.61 -25.87 8.21
N HIS A 92 2.51 -26.07 9.18
CA HIS A 92 2.61 -25.21 10.34
C HIS A 92 3.16 -23.81 9.98
N SER A 93 4.16 -23.74 9.09
CA SER A 93 4.71 -22.47 8.61
C SER A 93 3.69 -21.67 7.79
N GLU A 94 2.91 -22.34 6.93
CA GLU A 94 1.81 -21.74 6.18
C GLU A 94 0.72 -21.23 7.13
N PHE A 95 0.33 -22.02 8.12
CA PHE A 95 -0.67 -21.61 9.12
C PHE A 95 -0.23 -20.39 9.95
N LEU A 96 1.02 -20.34 10.39
CA LEU A 96 1.56 -19.20 11.15
C LEU A 96 1.65 -17.93 10.28
N ALA A 97 2.08 -18.06 9.03
CA ALA A 97 2.10 -16.94 8.09
C ALA A 97 0.68 -16.41 7.84
N GLY A 98 -0.27 -17.31 7.60
CA GLY A 98 -1.66 -16.97 7.38
C GLY A 98 -2.35 -16.28 8.55
N SER A 99 -2.19 -16.83 9.75
CA SER A 99 -2.77 -16.25 10.97
C SER A 99 -2.17 -14.88 11.27
N THR A 100 -0.87 -14.69 11.05
CA THR A 100 -0.21 -13.38 11.21
C THR A 100 -0.78 -12.35 10.23
N VAL A 101 -0.89 -12.71 8.94
CA VAL A 101 -1.50 -11.85 7.92
C VAL A 101 -2.94 -11.52 8.29
N LEU A 102 -3.75 -12.51 8.68
CA LEU A 102 -5.13 -12.30 9.10
C LEU A 102 -5.24 -11.35 10.30
N LEU A 103 -4.38 -11.47 11.31
CA LEU A 103 -4.37 -10.58 12.48
C LEU A 103 -4.00 -9.14 12.09
N LEU A 104 -3.02 -8.95 11.21
CA LEU A 104 -2.65 -7.61 10.71
C LEU A 104 -3.81 -6.98 9.94
N LEU A 105 -4.52 -7.78 9.15
CA LEU A 105 -5.69 -7.37 8.39
C LEU A 105 -6.88 -6.99 9.29
N LEU A 106 -7.16 -7.80 10.32
CA LEU A 106 -8.19 -7.50 11.32
C LEU A 106 -7.84 -6.25 12.13
N ARG A 107 -6.57 -6.06 12.48
CA ARG A 107 -6.09 -4.85 13.14
C ARG A 107 -6.30 -3.61 12.27
N ALA A 108 -6.01 -3.69 10.97
CA ALA A 108 -6.25 -2.60 10.02
C ALA A 108 -7.74 -2.26 9.88
N LEU A 109 -8.62 -3.26 9.92
CA LEU A 109 -10.07 -3.05 9.94
C LEU A 109 -10.58 -2.41 11.24
N SER A 110 -9.85 -2.56 12.34
CA SER A 110 -10.26 -2.06 13.66
C SER A 110 -9.90 -0.58 13.90
N THR A 111 -9.07 0.01 13.04
CA THR A 111 -8.67 1.42 13.15
C THR A 111 -9.68 2.30 12.40
N PRO A 112 -10.44 3.17 13.10
CA PRO A 112 -11.50 3.98 12.47
C PRO A 112 -10.96 4.95 11.41
N GLU A 113 -9.72 5.41 11.57
CA GLU A 113 -9.02 6.24 10.58
C GLU A 113 -8.85 5.53 9.23
N VAL A 114 -8.74 4.19 9.24
CA VAL A 114 -8.66 3.36 8.02
C VAL A 114 -10.00 3.29 7.28
N LEU A 115 -11.10 3.74 7.88
CA LEU A 115 -12.42 3.80 7.24
C LEU A 115 -12.88 5.23 6.90
N ASP A 116 -12.12 6.26 7.28
CA ASP A 116 -12.39 7.64 6.88
C ASP A 116 -11.93 7.90 5.43
N MET A 117 -12.78 7.51 4.49
CA MET A 117 -12.53 7.65 3.05
C MET A 117 -12.27 9.09 2.62
N GLU A 118 -12.89 10.09 3.25
CA GLU A 118 -12.69 11.48 2.86
C GLU A 118 -11.30 11.97 3.25
N THR A 119 -10.84 11.65 4.46
CA THR A 119 -9.47 11.97 4.90
C THR A 119 -8.43 11.25 4.05
N GLN A 120 -8.58 9.95 3.85
CA GLN A 120 -7.55 9.20 3.13
C GLN A 120 -7.50 9.55 1.65
N PHE A 121 -8.65 9.72 1.00
CA PHE A 121 -8.68 10.11 -0.41
C PHE A 121 -8.17 11.54 -0.60
N SER A 122 -8.41 12.44 0.37
CA SER A 122 -7.81 13.79 0.36
C SER A 122 -6.29 13.73 0.50
N ASN A 123 -5.76 12.89 1.41
CA ASN A 123 -4.32 12.70 1.55
C ASN A 123 -3.72 12.12 0.26
N TYR A 124 -4.35 11.11 -0.34
CA TYR A 124 -3.94 10.57 -1.64
C TYR A 124 -3.90 11.67 -2.72
N ARG A 125 -4.94 12.50 -2.83
CA ARG A 125 -4.96 13.60 -3.81
C ARG A 125 -3.99 14.75 -3.53
N LEU A 126 -3.56 14.90 -2.28
CA LEU A 126 -2.53 15.86 -1.91
C LEU A 126 -1.18 15.49 -2.53
N TYR A 127 -0.85 14.19 -2.52
CA TYR A 127 0.41 13.63 -3.05
C TYR A 127 0.39 13.34 -4.54
N VAL A 128 -0.79 13.26 -5.18
CA VAL A 128 -0.90 13.02 -6.63
C VAL A 128 -1.57 14.21 -7.35
N PRO A 129 -0.94 15.40 -7.34
CA PRO A 129 -1.59 16.62 -7.81
C PRO A 129 -1.73 16.69 -9.34
N ARG A 130 -0.82 16.08 -10.08
CA ARG A 130 -0.74 16.23 -11.55
C ARG A 130 -1.57 15.18 -12.27
N SER A 131 -2.31 15.60 -13.29
CA SER A 131 -3.18 14.73 -14.11
C SER A 131 -2.40 13.57 -14.72
N MET A 132 -1.18 13.81 -15.21
CA MET A 132 -0.35 12.76 -15.83
C MET A 132 -0.03 11.59 -14.88
N ILE A 133 0.36 11.88 -13.63
CA ILE A 133 0.64 10.82 -12.64
C ILE A 133 -0.65 10.05 -12.35
N ARG A 134 -1.78 10.73 -12.19
CA ARG A 134 -3.08 10.08 -11.97
C ARG A 134 -3.47 9.14 -13.09
N VAL A 135 -3.24 9.51 -14.36
CA VAL A 135 -3.55 8.65 -15.51
C VAL A 135 -2.67 7.40 -15.51
N VAL A 136 -1.38 7.54 -15.25
CA VAL A 136 -0.46 6.38 -15.21
C VAL A 136 -0.78 5.47 -14.03
N HIS A 137 -1.09 6.04 -12.87
CA HIS A 137 -1.55 5.31 -11.70
C HIS A 137 -2.84 4.53 -12.02
N LEU A 138 -3.82 5.19 -12.63
CA LEU A 138 -5.07 4.58 -13.09
C LEU A 138 -4.84 3.38 -14.03
N ALA A 139 -3.92 3.55 -14.98
CA ALA A 139 -3.59 2.54 -15.97
C ALA A 139 -2.82 1.34 -15.37
N CYS A 140 -1.98 1.57 -14.36
CA CYS A 140 -1.05 0.55 -13.87
C CYS A 140 -1.51 -0.17 -12.59
N VAL A 141 -2.36 0.44 -11.75
CA VAL A 141 -2.77 -0.15 -10.47
C VAL A 141 -3.55 -1.45 -10.62
N TRP A 142 -4.56 -1.48 -11.49
CA TRP A 142 -5.35 -2.70 -11.71
C TRP A 142 -4.51 -3.83 -12.31
N PRO A 143 -3.66 -3.60 -13.33
CA PRO A 143 -2.70 -4.59 -13.80
C PRO A 143 -1.67 -5.04 -12.75
N LEU A 144 -1.20 -4.14 -11.87
CA LEU A 144 -0.31 -4.53 -10.77
C LEU A 144 -1.00 -5.46 -9.78
N LEU A 145 -2.24 -5.14 -9.39
CA LEU A 145 -3.03 -6.01 -8.53
C LEU A 145 -3.29 -7.36 -9.21
N TRP A 146 -3.60 -7.34 -10.51
CA TRP A 146 -3.85 -8.55 -11.30
C TRP A 146 -2.63 -9.46 -11.40
N THR A 147 -1.48 -8.92 -11.78
CA THR A 147 -0.21 -9.67 -11.83
C THR A 147 0.26 -10.13 -10.46
N GLY A 148 0.03 -9.34 -9.41
CA GLY A 148 0.26 -9.74 -8.02
C GLY A 148 -0.61 -10.93 -7.62
N MET A 149 -1.90 -10.89 -7.93
CA MET A 149 -2.84 -11.98 -7.66
C MET A 149 -2.49 -13.23 -8.45
N TRP A 150 -2.09 -13.07 -9.71
CA TRP A 150 -1.60 -14.14 -10.57
C TRP A 150 -0.38 -14.85 -9.95
N MET A 151 0.64 -14.10 -9.53
CA MET A 151 1.82 -14.68 -8.85
C MET A 151 1.43 -15.42 -7.57
N ILE A 152 0.63 -14.81 -6.68
CA ILE A 152 0.22 -15.41 -5.41
C ILE A 152 -0.61 -16.68 -5.64
N ALA A 153 -1.54 -16.66 -6.60
CA ALA A 153 -2.40 -17.79 -6.92
C ALA A 153 -1.62 -18.95 -7.56
N SER A 154 -0.54 -18.65 -8.30
CA SER A 154 0.34 -19.68 -8.86
C SER A 154 1.21 -20.36 -7.79
N ALA A 155 1.59 -19.61 -6.74
CA ALA A 155 2.46 -20.10 -5.69
C ALA A 155 1.70 -20.71 -4.49
N SER A 156 0.47 -20.28 -4.22
CA SER A 156 -0.21 -20.59 -2.97
C SER A 156 -1.73 -20.44 -3.01
N ARG A 157 -2.40 -21.04 -2.01
CA ARG A 157 -3.85 -20.88 -1.79
C ARG A 157 -4.21 -19.55 -1.11
N TRP A 158 -3.22 -18.75 -0.71
CA TRP A 158 -3.43 -17.46 -0.05
C TRP A 158 -4.12 -16.42 -0.93
N ALA A 159 -4.09 -16.59 -2.24
CA ALA A 159 -4.77 -15.70 -3.18
C ALA A 159 -6.28 -15.58 -2.90
N LEU A 160 -6.96 -16.69 -2.58
CA LEU A 160 -8.38 -16.65 -2.24
C LEU A 160 -8.63 -15.87 -0.94
N MET A 161 -7.81 -16.12 0.09
CA MET A 161 -7.95 -15.43 1.38
C MET A 161 -7.70 -13.93 1.24
N LEU A 162 -6.67 -13.54 0.48
CA LEU A 162 -6.39 -12.15 0.17
C LEU A 162 -7.53 -11.50 -0.61
N THR A 163 -8.08 -12.20 -1.62
CA THR A 163 -9.24 -11.73 -2.39
C THR A 163 -10.45 -11.48 -1.50
N MET A 164 -10.80 -12.45 -0.64
CA MET A 164 -11.90 -12.32 0.31
C MET A 164 -11.69 -11.14 1.25
N PHE A 165 -10.45 -10.94 1.73
CA PHE A 165 -10.12 -9.78 2.54
C PHE A 165 -10.37 -8.46 1.79
N TYR A 166 -9.84 -8.30 0.58
CA TYR A 166 -10.06 -7.09 -0.23
C TYR A 166 -11.54 -6.83 -0.50
N VAL A 167 -12.31 -7.87 -0.82
CA VAL A 167 -13.76 -7.78 -1.05
C VAL A 167 -14.47 -7.25 0.21
N ILE A 168 -14.23 -7.86 1.37
CA ILE A 168 -14.83 -7.43 2.64
C ILE A 168 -14.40 -6.01 2.97
N PHE A 169 -13.10 -5.72 2.85
CA PHE A 169 -12.53 -4.40 3.13
C PHE A 169 -13.15 -3.31 2.26
N TYR A 170 -13.30 -3.51 0.94
CA TYR A 170 -13.88 -2.52 0.04
C TYR A 170 -15.38 -2.29 0.27
N VAL A 171 -16.13 -3.35 0.60
CA VAL A 171 -17.54 -3.21 0.98
C VAL A 171 -17.70 -2.44 2.29
N LEU A 172 -16.81 -2.67 3.27
CA LEU A 172 -16.85 -1.98 4.57
C LEU A 172 -16.35 -0.54 4.49
N ALA A 173 -15.26 -0.28 3.78
CA ALA A 173 -14.64 1.04 3.64
C ALA A 173 -15.53 2.00 2.84
N GLU A 174 -16.17 1.53 1.78
CA GLU A 174 -17.00 2.37 0.92
C GLU A 174 -18.36 1.69 0.67
N ARG A 175 -19.34 1.96 1.54
CA ARG A 175 -20.70 1.38 1.49
C ARG A 175 -21.59 1.91 0.36
N SER A 176 -21.01 2.24 -0.79
CA SER A 176 -21.72 2.70 -1.99
C SER A 176 -21.48 1.76 -3.17
N VAL A 177 -22.08 2.07 -4.32
CA VAL A 177 -21.84 1.34 -5.58
C VAL A 177 -20.36 1.28 -5.96
N VAL A 178 -19.55 2.26 -5.52
CA VAL A 178 -18.12 2.32 -5.82
C VAL A 178 -17.35 1.21 -5.08
N GLY A 179 -17.62 1.01 -3.79
CA GLY A 179 -17.00 -0.06 -3.02
C GLY A 179 -17.44 -1.44 -3.50
N LEU A 180 -18.74 -1.61 -3.81
CA LEU A 180 -19.25 -2.85 -4.40
C LEU A 180 -18.61 -3.15 -5.76
N THR A 181 -18.48 -2.14 -6.63
CA THR A 181 -17.81 -2.29 -7.93
C THR A 181 -16.34 -2.66 -7.74
N SER A 182 -15.65 -2.01 -6.80
CA SER A 182 -14.25 -2.33 -6.49
C SER A 182 -14.10 -3.76 -5.98
N ALA A 183 -14.99 -4.22 -5.11
CA ALA A 183 -15.02 -5.59 -4.62
C ALA A 183 -15.25 -6.60 -5.76
N ALA A 184 -16.20 -6.31 -6.67
CA ALA A 184 -16.45 -7.14 -7.84
C ALA A 184 -15.24 -7.19 -8.80
N LEU A 185 -14.55 -6.06 -9.00
CA LEU A 185 -13.32 -6.01 -9.80
C LEU A 185 -12.21 -6.87 -9.20
N VAL A 186 -12.02 -6.85 -7.87
CA VAL A 186 -11.04 -7.71 -7.21
C VAL A 186 -11.40 -9.20 -7.34
N ALA A 187 -12.67 -9.56 -7.20
CA ALA A 187 -13.13 -10.92 -7.44
C ALA A 187 -12.88 -11.35 -8.90
N GLY A 188 -13.11 -10.45 -9.87
CA GLY A 188 -12.79 -10.67 -11.28
C GLY A 188 -11.29 -10.82 -11.54
N VAL A 189 -10.44 -10.05 -10.85
CA VAL A 189 -8.98 -10.18 -10.88
C VAL A 189 -8.55 -11.58 -10.41
N TYR A 190 -9.12 -12.08 -9.32
CA TYR A 190 -8.84 -13.45 -8.84
C TYR A 190 -9.32 -14.50 -9.83
N ALA A 191 -10.57 -14.41 -10.30
CA ALA A 191 -11.15 -15.36 -11.24
C ALA A 191 -10.35 -15.44 -12.55
N SER A 192 -9.96 -14.29 -13.12
CA SER A 192 -9.12 -14.24 -14.31
C SER A 192 -7.71 -14.77 -14.05
N SER A 193 -7.13 -14.52 -12.87
CA SER A 193 -5.83 -15.11 -12.48
C SER A 193 -5.87 -16.64 -12.50
N LEU A 194 -6.98 -17.25 -12.04
CA LEU A 194 -7.15 -18.72 -12.10
C LEU A 194 -7.24 -19.24 -13.54
N VAL A 195 -7.81 -18.46 -14.47
CA VAL A 195 -7.82 -18.82 -15.89
C VAL A 195 -6.40 -18.76 -16.45
N VAL A 196 -5.65 -17.70 -16.16
CA VAL A 196 -4.29 -17.51 -16.65
C VAL A 196 -3.36 -18.65 -16.19
N ILE A 197 -3.43 -19.03 -14.91
CA ILE A 197 -2.59 -20.12 -14.35
C ILE A 197 -2.87 -21.47 -15.03
N LYS A 198 -4.06 -21.67 -15.60
CA LYS A 198 -4.40 -22.90 -16.32
C LYS A 198 -3.90 -22.95 -17.77
N HIS A 199 -3.61 -21.80 -18.38
CA HIS A 199 -3.37 -21.71 -19.83
C HIS A 199 -1.98 -21.17 -20.20
N ILE A 200 -1.23 -20.60 -19.25
CA ILE A 200 0.10 -20.05 -19.50
C ILE A 200 1.15 -20.94 -18.85
N ASP A 201 2.17 -21.32 -19.60
CA ASP A 201 3.37 -21.97 -19.08
C ASP A 201 4.18 -20.97 -18.24
N SER A 202 4.69 -21.42 -17.09
CA SER A 202 5.42 -20.57 -16.13
C SER A 202 4.65 -19.30 -15.71
N PRO A 203 3.42 -19.44 -15.17
CA PRO A 203 2.56 -18.31 -14.84
C PRO A 203 3.20 -17.30 -13.88
N PHE A 204 3.99 -17.80 -12.92
CA PHE A 204 4.69 -16.96 -11.95
C PHE A 204 5.74 -16.05 -12.61
N GLU A 205 6.55 -16.59 -13.52
CA GLU A 205 7.64 -15.85 -14.17
C GLU A 205 7.12 -14.71 -15.04
N TRP A 206 6.09 -14.99 -15.86
CA TRP A 206 5.43 -13.97 -16.66
C TRP A 206 4.76 -12.91 -15.80
N GLY A 207 4.05 -13.34 -14.74
CA GLY A 207 3.46 -12.43 -13.76
C GLY A 207 4.51 -11.49 -13.16
N ALA A 208 5.67 -12.02 -12.76
CA ALA A 208 6.76 -11.25 -12.17
C ALA A 208 7.36 -10.23 -13.15
N TRP A 209 7.63 -10.64 -14.40
CA TRP A 209 8.15 -9.71 -15.41
C TRP A 209 7.21 -8.54 -15.68
N ILE A 210 5.92 -8.82 -15.88
CA ILE A 210 4.92 -7.77 -16.12
C ILE A 210 4.77 -6.88 -14.88
N HIS A 211 4.77 -7.47 -13.68
CA HIS A 211 4.67 -6.72 -12.42
C HIS A 211 5.84 -5.74 -12.25
N VAL A 212 7.07 -6.19 -12.48
CA VAL A 212 8.28 -5.34 -12.42
C VAL A 212 8.22 -4.25 -13.49
N ALA A 213 7.85 -4.58 -14.73
CA ALA A 213 7.74 -3.60 -15.80
C ALA A 213 6.72 -2.48 -15.47
N LEU A 214 5.56 -2.82 -14.90
CA LEU A 214 4.55 -1.86 -14.46
C LEU A 214 5.04 -0.99 -13.30
N TRP A 215 5.76 -1.55 -12.33
CA TRP A 215 6.37 -0.78 -11.24
C TRP A 215 7.40 0.22 -11.76
N VAL A 216 8.30 -0.22 -12.65
CA VAL A 216 9.30 0.65 -13.29
C VAL A 216 8.61 1.77 -14.06
N LEU A 217 7.55 1.47 -14.81
CA LEU A 217 6.79 2.47 -15.53
C LEU A 217 6.18 3.53 -14.59
N GLN A 218 5.54 3.11 -13.49
CA GLN A 218 5.00 4.05 -12.49
C GLN A 218 6.10 4.94 -11.90
N PHE A 219 7.21 4.33 -11.50
CA PHE A 219 8.32 5.03 -10.87
C PHE A 219 8.99 6.04 -11.82
N VAL A 220 9.24 5.65 -13.07
CA VAL A 220 9.84 6.55 -14.08
C VAL A 220 8.96 7.77 -14.32
N VAL A 221 7.63 7.56 -14.44
CA VAL A 221 6.70 8.67 -14.64
C VAL A 221 6.70 9.58 -13.41
N GLU A 222 6.60 9.04 -12.21
CA GLU A 222 6.62 9.83 -10.97
C GLU A 222 7.90 10.65 -10.84
N VAL A 223 9.06 10.02 -11.02
CA VAL A 223 10.37 10.69 -10.99
C VAL A 223 10.49 11.77 -12.06
N SER A 224 10.02 11.51 -13.29
CA SER A 224 10.09 12.47 -14.39
C SER A 224 9.26 13.73 -14.13
N VAL A 225 8.21 13.60 -13.33
CA VAL A 225 7.25 14.67 -13.07
C VAL A 225 7.59 15.43 -11.81
N GLU A 226 7.87 14.75 -10.70
CA GLU A 226 8.07 15.36 -9.39
C GLU A 226 9.54 15.60 -9.05
N GLY A 227 10.45 14.95 -9.76
CA GLY A 227 11.88 14.97 -9.50
C GLY A 227 12.30 14.04 -8.36
N TRP A 228 13.55 13.55 -8.42
CA TRP A 228 14.11 12.56 -7.50
C TRP A 228 14.03 12.94 -6.02
N ALA A 229 14.21 14.22 -5.68
CA ALA A 229 14.19 14.69 -4.29
C ALA A 229 12.82 14.47 -3.62
N ASN A 230 11.74 14.74 -4.35
CA ASN A 230 10.38 14.57 -3.86
C ASN A 230 10.01 13.09 -3.81
N THR A 231 10.37 12.30 -4.83
CA THR A 231 10.11 10.86 -4.85
C THR A 231 10.78 10.12 -3.69
N LEU A 232 12.01 10.48 -3.32
CA LEU A 232 12.70 9.89 -2.16
C LEU A 232 12.00 10.23 -0.84
N HIS A 233 11.46 11.44 -0.72
CA HIS A 233 10.69 11.84 0.44
C HIS A 233 9.38 11.02 0.55
N VAL A 234 8.66 10.89 -0.57
CA VAL A 234 7.45 10.06 -0.67
C VAL A 234 7.77 8.60 -0.30
N LEU A 235 8.87 8.03 -0.81
CA LEU A 235 9.30 6.67 -0.46
C LEU A 235 9.53 6.48 1.05
N ASN A 236 10.11 7.47 1.73
CA ASN A 236 10.28 7.43 3.18
C ASN A 236 8.94 7.50 3.93
N LEU A 237 7.98 8.27 3.45
CA LEU A 237 6.61 8.31 3.99
C LEU A 237 5.88 6.96 3.79
N LEU A 238 6.10 6.29 2.66
CA LEU A 238 5.51 4.98 2.37
C LEU A 238 5.96 3.91 3.38
N ARG A 239 7.15 4.01 3.97
CA ARG A 239 7.66 2.99 4.92
C ARG A 239 6.74 2.83 6.14
N GLY A 240 6.08 3.88 6.61
CA GLY A 240 5.16 3.82 7.76
C GLY A 240 3.76 3.31 7.42
N HIS A 241 3.35 3.41 6.16
CA HIS A 241 1.96 3.21 5.73
C HIS A 241 1.82 2.27 4.52
N LEU A 242 2.83 1.45 4.24
CA LEU A 242 2.88 0.61 3.03
C LEU A 242 1.64 -0.28 2.86
N LEU A 243 1.20 -0.94 3.93
CA LEU A 243 0.02 -1.80 3.88
C LEU A 243 -1.23 -1.00 3.53
N GLN A 244 -1.40 0.19 4.12
CA GLN A 244 -2.53 1.06 3.85
C GLN A 244 -2.54 1.50 2.39
N VAL A 245 -1.38 1.90 1.85
CA VAL A 245 -1.25 2.31 0.44
C VAL A 245 -1.63 1.15 -0.47
N ILE A 246 -1.06 -0.04 -0.27
CA ILE A 246 -1.35 -1.23 -1.10
C ILE A 246 -2.85 -1.56 -1.07
N LEU A 247 -3.49 -1.50 0.10
CA LEU A 247 -4.91 -1.82 0.24
C LEU A 247 -5.82 -0.76 -0.40
N MET A 248 -5.53 0.52 -0.20
CA MET A 248 -6.43 1.60 -0.61
C MET A 248 -6.25 2.04 -2.05
N THR A 249 -5.07 1.86 -2.63
CA THR A 249 -4.76 2.32 -3.98
C THR A 249 -5.74 1.82 -5.06
N PRO A 250 -6.12 0.52 -5.14
CA PRO A 250 -7.12 0.09 -6.11
C PRO A 250 -8.52 0.68 -5.87
N LEU A 251 -8.93 0.85 -4.61
CA LEU A 251 -10.20 1.50 -4.26
C LEU A 251 -10.22 2.98 -4.67
N PHE A 252 -9.15 3.73 -4.39
CA PHE A 252 -9.01 5.13 -4.78
C PHE A 252 -9.01 5.29 -6.30
N THR A 253 -8.38 4.35 -7.00
CA THR A 253 -8.42 4.26 -8.46
C THR A 253 -9.86 4.14 -8.98
N THR A 254 -10.69 3.26 -8.40
CA THR A 254 -12.12 3.19 -8.77
C THR A 254 -12.86 4.49 -8.45
N ILE A 255 -12.63 5.08 -7.28
CA ILE A 255 -13.27 6.35 -6.90
C ILE A 255 -12.93 7.43 -7.93
N GLU A 256 -11.67 7.52 -8.36
CA GLU A 256 -11.23 8.47 -9.38
C GLU A 256 -11.99 8.28 -10.71
N ILE A 257 -12.19 7.02 -11.16
CA ILE A 257 -12.99 6.70 -12.34
C ILE A 257 -14.43 7.19 -12.16
N PHE A 258 -15.07 6.87 -11.03
CA PHE A 258 -16.44 7.28 -10.76
C PHE A 258 -16.59 8.80 -10.66
N LEU A 259 -15.64 9.48 -10.04
CA LEU A 259 -15.62 10.94 -9.99
C LEU A 259 -15.46 11.56 -11.38
N ALA A 260 -14.63 10.98 -12.25
CA ALA A 260 -14.48 11.40 -13.64
C ALA A 260 -15.78 11.19 -14.44
N LEU A 261 -16.54 10.13 -14.13
CA LEU A 261 -17.87 9.88 -14.69
C LEU A 261 -18.97 10.77 -14.07
N GLY A 262 -18.63 11.67 -13.14
CA GLY A 262 -19.56 12.62 -12.53
C GLY A 262 -20.38 12.07 -11.36
N PHE A 263 -20.05 10.88 -10.85
CA PHE A 263 -20.66 10.35 -9.63
C PHE A 263 -20.16 11.13 -8.39
N ARG A 264 -21.01 11.22 -7.36
CA ARG A 264 -20.69 11.82 -6.04
C ARG A 264 -20.02 13.20 -6.11
N LYS A 265 -20.58 14.13 -6.89
CA LYS A 265 -20.08 15.51 -7.02
C LYS A 265 -19.86 16.22 -5.66
N ASP A 266 -20.70 15.91 -4.67
CA ASP A 266 -20.55 16.43 -3.30
C ASP A 266 -19.28 15.96 -2.62
N PHE A 267 -18.93 14.67 -2.75
CA PHE A 267 -17.69 14.12 -2.23
C PHE A 267 -16.49 14.77 -2.93
N ALA A 268 -16.51 14.87 -4.27
CA ALA A 268 -15.45 15.56 -5.01
C ALA A 268 -15.28 17.02 -4.59
N ARG A 269 -16.38 17.73 -4.31
CA ARG A 269 -16.36 19.11 -3.80
C ARG A 269 -15.69 19.19 -2.42
N ARG A 270 -16.09 18.35 -1.46
CA ARG A 270 -15.49 18.37 -0.10
C ARG A 270 -14.01 17.99 -0.12
N VAL A 271 -13.64 16.96 -0.88
CA VAL A 271 -12.23 16.56 -1.08
C VAL A 271 -11.42 17.71 -1.67
N ARG A 272 -11.93 18.40 -2.71
CA ARG A 272 -11.22 19.57 -3.27
C ARG A 272 -11.03 20.68 -2.24
N THR A 273 -12.05 21.01 -1.46
CA THR A 273 -11.95 22.00 -0.39
C THR A 273 -10.91 21.59 0.65
N LYS A 274 -10.92 20.33 1.08
CA LYS A 274 -9.98 19.80 2.06
C LYS A 274 -8.54 19.79 1.55
N VAL A 275 -8.32 19.33 0.32
CA VAL A 275 -6.98 19.34 -0.33
C VAL A 275 -6.46 20.77 -0.49
N ALA A 276 -7.32 21.74 -0.85
CA ALA A 276 -6.93 23.14 -0.94
C ALA A 276 -6.54 23.72 0.43
N GLY A 277 -7.22 23.34 1.51
CA GLY A 277 -6.86 23.70 2.88
C GLY A 277 -5.51 23.12 3.29
N LEU A 278 -5.33 21.80 3.14
CA LEU A 278 -4.09 21.09 3.48
C LEU A 278 -2.87 21.64 2.71
N ARG A 279 -3.05 21.99 1.44
CA ARG A 279 -1.99 22.60 0.63
C ARG A 279 -1.53 23.94 1.20
N ARG A 280 -2.46 24.80 1.63
CA ARG A 280 -2.11 26.09 2.27
C ARG A 280 -1.38 25.89 3.59
N GLU A 281 -1.80 24.91 4.38
CA GLU A 281 -1.13 24.56 5.63
C GLU A 281 0.32 24.12 5.40
N MET A 282 0.56 23.26 4.42
CA MET A 282 1.91 22.85 4.01
C MET A 282 2.74 24.02 3.49
N GLU A 283 2.16 24.93 2.70
CA GLU A 283 2.85 26.13 2.20
C GLU A 283 3.26 27.06 3.36
N MET A 284 2.39 27.25 4.35
CA MET A 284 2.70 28.04 5.55
C MET A 284 3.74 27.38 6.46
N GLU A 285 3.75 26.05 6.55
CA GLU A 285 4.79 25.31 7.28
C GLU A 285 6.15 25.39 6.58
N ASN A 286 6.17 25.19 5.26
CA ASN A 286 7.38 25.34 4.46
C ASN A 286 7.96 26.76 4.54
N ALA A 287 7.12 27.79 4.50
CA ALA A 287 7.54 29.17 4.67
C ALA A 287 8.18 29.41 6.06
N ARG A 288 7.58 28.86 7.13
CA ARG A 288 8.16 28.94 8.48
C ARG A 288 9.50 28.22 8.59
N CYS A 289 9.67 27.07 7.95
CA CYS A 289 10.93 26.34 7.95
C CYS A 289 12.07 27.06 7.20
N GLN A 290 11.75 27.97 6.27
CA GLN A 290 12.75 28.76 5.55
C GLN A 290 13.25 29.98 6.33
N GLU A 291 12.56 30.37 7.42
CA GLU A 291 12.97 31.49 8.28
C GLU A 291 14.03 31.10 9.32
N PHE A 292 14.28 29.80 9.52
CA PHE A 292 15.26 29.25 10.47
C PHE A 292 16.52 28.73 9.76
#